data_AF-A0A1V6II01-F1
#
_entry.id   AF-A0A1V6II01-F1
#
_cell.length_a   1.000
_cell.length_b   1.000
_cell.length_c   1.000
_cell.angle_alpha   90.00
_cell.angle_beta   90.00
_cell.angle_gamma   90.00
#
_symmetry.space_group_name_H-M   'P 1'
#
loop_
_entity.id
_entity.type
_entity.pdbx_description
1 polymer ?
#
loop_
_entity_poly.entity_id
_entity_poly.type
_entity_poly.pdbx_seq_one_letter_code
_entity_poly.pdbx_strand_id
1 'polypeptide(L)'
;MNENHILKQKQLAQRHLELKEKLKKTLLLGQLSFLNAGKILLEIKNNKTFLSERMDLTGSWTDFIKDTDIPLPGDTIGSRIRIAQILMNVYSFFVASGQLNYSNETYAQIGYSKLNLILGPIKKDGIDSADLWIEKARVLSFNDLKLEIKNSGKTLEEDFNCEHKNVKPVKFWKCEDCGQIFHEDPNSSAIED
;
A
#
# COMPACT_ATOMS: atom_id res chain seq x y z
N MET A 1 34.73 -5.26 -13.16
CA MET A 1 33.75 -4.54 -12.33
C MET A 1 34.38 -3.23 -11.87
N ASN A 2 33.69 -2.11 -12.03
CA ASN A 2 34.18 -0.76 -11.68
C ASN A 2 34.11 -0.55 -10.15
N GLU A 3 35.18 -0.11 -9.50
CA GLU A 3 35.23 0.10 -8.03
C GLU A 3 34.12 1.04 -7.53
N ASN A 4 33.73 2.03 -8.34
CA ASN A 4 32.62 2.92 -8.05
C ASN A 4 31.26 2.21 -8.00
N HIS A 5 31.09 1.13 -8.77
CA HIS A 5 29.87 0.32 -8.76
C HIS A 5 29.80 -0.51 -7.47
N ILE A 6 30.91 -1.09 -7.04
CA ILE A 6 31.00 -1.89 -5.81
C ILE A 6 30.72 -1.00 -4.59
N LEU A 7 31.28 0.22 -4.55
CA LEU A 7 31.06 1.16 -3.46
C LEU A 7 29.58 1.56 -3.34
N LYS A 8 28.92 1.87 -4.46
CA LYS A 8 27.48 2.21 -4.49
C LYS A 8 26.59 1.06 -4.03
N GLN A 9 26.90 -0.17 -4.42
CA GLN A 9 26.16 -1.35 -3.97
C GLN A 9 26.27 -1.55 -2.45
N LYS A 10 27.47 -1.39 -1.88
CA LYS A 10 27.69 -1.47 -0.43
C LYS A 10 26.90 -0.41 0.33
N GLN A 11 26.91 0.83 -0.15
CA GLN A 11 26.15 1.93 0.45
C GLN A 11 24.64 1.69 0.39
N LEU A 12 24.13 1.19 -0.74
CA LEU A 12 22.71 0.85 -0.90
C LEU A 12 22.28 -0.25 0.08
N ALA A 13 23.07 -1.31 0.19
CA ALA A 13 22.81 -2.43 1.10
C ALA A 13 22.85 -2.00 2.57
N GLN A 14 23.83 -1.17 2.95
CA GLN A 14 23.91 -0.62 4.30
C GLN A 14 22.68 0.25 4.62
N ARG A 15 22.30 1.13 3.70
CA ARG A 15 21.11 1.96 3.87
C ARG A 15 19.84 1.11 3.98
N HIS A 16 19.73 0.06 3.16
CA HIS A 16 18.59 -0.84 3.21
C HIS A 16 18.47 -1.55 4.57
N LEU A 17 19.58 -2.09 5.07
CA LEU A 17 19.64 -2.75 6.37
C LEU A 17 19.22 -1.80 7.50
N GLU A 18 19.74 -0.57 7.50
CA GLU A 18 19.33 0.45 8.48
C GLU A 18 17.83 0.74 8.45
N LEU A 19 17.25 0.87 7.26
CA LEU A 19 15.82 1.15 7.08
C LEU A 19 14.97 -0.05 7.52
N LYS A 20 15.39 -1.28 7.18
CA LYS A 20 14.69 -2.52 7.57
C LYS A 20 14.67 -2.68 9.09
N GLU A 21 15.79 -2.45 9.77
CA GLU A 21 15.87 -2.52 11.24
C GLU A 21 15.03 -1.43 11.91
N LYS A 22 15.05 -0.20 11.38
CA LYS A 22 14.17 0.87 11.87
C LYS A 22 12.70 0.52 11.67
N LEU A 23 12.34 -0.07 10.53
CA LEU A 23 10.97 -0.47 10.22
C LEU A 23 10.49 -1.56 11.18
N LYS A 24 11.30 -2.60 11.43
CA LYS A 24 11.00 -3.65 12.42
C LYS A 24 10.71 -3.05 13.80
N LYS A 25 11.61 -2.22 14.31
CA LYS A 25 11.45 -1.54 15.61
C LYS A 25 10.17 -0.71 15.66
N THR A 26 9.91 0.04 14.60
CA THR A 26 8.75 0.91 14.49
C THR A 26 7.44 0.12 14.52
N LEU A 27 7.36 -1.00 13.78
CA LEU A 27 6.17 -1.84 13.76
C LEU A 27 5.89 -2.54 15.10
N LEU A 28 6.93 -2.84 15.88
CA LEU A 28 6.80 -3.42 17.23
C LEU A 28 6.24 -2.44 18.26
N LEU A 29 6.36 -1.12 18.03
CA LEU A 29 5.88 -0.08 18.95
C LEU A 29 4.37 0.25 18.78
N GLY A 30 3.65 -0.46 17.91
CA GLY A 30 2.19 -0.36 17.80
C GLY A 30 1.65 0.88 17.08
N GLN A 31 0.41 1.29 17.42
CA GLN A 31 -0.36 2.32 16.69
C GLN A 31 0.33 3.69 16.64
N LEU A 32 1.08 4.11 17.65
CA LEU A 32 1.77 5.42 17.62
C LEU A 32 2.85 5.48 16.53
N SER A 33 3.29 4.34 16.01
CA SER A 33 4.44 4.23 15.12
C SER A 33 4.05 3.99 13.66
N PHE A 34 2.76 3.89 13.33
CA PHE A 34 2.34 3.60 11.95
C PHE A 34 2.77 4.72 10.97
N LEU A 35 2.82 5.99 11.41
CA LEU A 35 3.27 7.11 10.59
C LEU A 35 4.75 6.97 10.21
N ASN A 36 5.58 6.61 11.19
CA ASN A 36 7.00 6.33 10.98
C ASN A 36 7.20 5.09 10.09
N ALA A 37 6.36 4.06 10.26
CA ALA A 37 6.42 2.88 9.40
C ALA A 37 6.08 3.25 7.95
N GLY A 38 5.04 4.07 7.74
CA GLY A 38 4.68 4.63 6.44
C GLY A 38 5.82 5.43 5.80
N LYS A 39 6.49 6.30 6.57
CA LYS A 39 7.67 7.05 6.14
C LYS A 39 8.80 6.14 5.68
N ILE A 40 9.16 5.14 6.48
CA ILE A 40 10.28 4.23 6.19
C ILE A 40 9.97 3.36 4.97
N LEU A 41 8.75 2.81 4.89
CA LEU A 41 8.30 2.04 3.72
C LEU A 41 8.38 2.86 2.44
N LEU A 42 7.92 4.12 2.50
CA LEU A 42 7.98 5.04 1.37
C LEU A 42 9.43 5.32 0.96
N GLU A 43 10.34 5.50 1.92
CA GLU A 43 11.76 5.70 1.65
C GLU A 43 12.39 4.47 0.98
N ILE A 44 12.15 3.26 1.49
CA ILE A 44 12.64 2.01 0.90
C ILE A 44 12.13 1.88 -0.55
N LYS A 45 10.84 2.16 -0.78
CA LYS A 45 10.22 2.06 -2.11
C LYS A 45 10.77 3.09 -3.09
N ASN A 46 10.81 4.37 -2.71
CA ASN A 46 11.21 5.46 -3.60
C ASN A 46 12.70 5.38 -3.96
N ASN A 47 13.55 5.04 -3.00
CA ASN A 47 15.00 4.88 -3.22
C ASN A 47 15.36 3.48 -3.75
N LYS A 48 14.37 2.60 -3.93
CA LYS A 48 14.54 1.21 -4.38
C LYS A 48 15.61 0.45 -3.58
N THR A 49 15.75 0.73 -2.29
CA THR A 49 16.81 0.12 -1.48
C THR A 49 16.59 -1.38 -1.30
N PHE A 50 15.35 -1.85 -1.42
CA PHE A 50 14.98 -3.27 -1.39
C PHE A 50 15.66 -4.12 -2.47
N LEU A 51 16.09 -3.53 -3.59
CA LEU A 51 16.81 -4.28 -4.62
C LEU A 51 18.14 -4.84 -4.10
N SER A 52 18.71 -4.26 -3.05
CA SER A 52 19.93 -4.76 -2.42
C SER A 52 19.76 -6.12 -1.71
N GLU A 53 18.53 -6.61 -1.51
CA GLU A 53 18.30 -7.97 -1.00
C GLU A 53 18.59 -9.05 -2.05
N ARG A 54 18.73 -8.68 -3.33
CA ARG A 54 19.00 -9.61 -4.43
C ARG A 54 20.35 -9.33 -5.09
N MET A 55 21.07 -10.40 -5.43
CA MET A 55 22.42 -10.30 -6.02
C MET A 55 22.43 -9.59 -7.38
N ASP A 56 21.34 -9.72 -8.14
CA ASP A 56 21.17 -9.14 -9.47
C ASP A 56 20.54 -7.74 -9.46
N LEU A 57 20.17 -7.22 -8.29
CA LEU A 57 19.45 -5.95 -8.11
C LEU A 57 18.15 -5.87 -8.93
N THR A 58 17.52 -7.01 -9.20
CA THR A 58 16.20 -7.05 -9.85
C THR A 58 15.09 -7.32 -8.84
N GLY A 59 13.84 -7.30 -9.28
CA GLY A 59 12.67 -7.59 -8.45
C GLY A 59 11.71 -6.41 -8.28
N SER A 60 10.52 -6.72 -7.79
CA SER A 60 9.47 -5.72 -7.56
C SER A 60 9.31 -5.37 -6.08
N TRP A 61 8.68 -4.23 -5.82
CA TRP A 61 8.25 -3.86 -4.46
C TRP A 61 7.37 -4.93 -3.82
N THR A 62 6.53 -5.58 -4.62
CA THR A 62 5.65 -6.65 -4.17
C THR A 62 6.44 -7.87 -3.71
N ASP A 63 7.52 -8.22 -4.41
CA ASP A 63 8.40 -9.33 -4.03
C ASP A 63 9.14 -9.04 -2.73
N PHE A 64 9.61 -7.80 -2.55
CA PHE A 64 10.17 -7.38 -1.28
C PHE A 64 9.18 -7.60 -0.12
N ILE A 65 7.93 -7.14 -0.23
CA ILE A 65 6.95 -7.31 0.86
C ILE A 65 6.60 -8.79 1.11
N LYS A 66 6.71 -9.66 0.10
CA LYS A 66 6.48 -11.10 0.22
C LYS A 66 7.61 -11.81 0.96
N ASP A 67 8.84 -11.53 0.56
CA ASP A 67 10.02 -12.29 0.95
C ASP A 67 10.67 -11.74 2.23
N THR A 68 10.32 -10.50 2.60
CA THR A 68 10.93 -9.81 3.72
C THR A 68 10.35 -10.26 5.07
N ASP A 69 11.25 -10.54 6.00
CA ASP A 69 10.94 -10.71 7.42
C ASP A 69 10.61 -9.36 8.06
N ILE A 70 9.48 -8.75 7.70
CA ILE A 70 8.96 -7.54 8.34
C ILE A 70 7.60 -7.89 8.96
N PRO A 71 7.37 -7.58 10.25
CA PRO A 71 6.13 -7.90 10.94
C PRO A 71 5.01 -6.92 10.56
N LEU A 72 4.66 -6.87 9.27
CA LEU A 72 3.49 -6.16 8.80
C LEU A 72 2.23 -6.90 9.27
N PRO A 73 1.23 -6.19 9.81
CA PRO A 73 -0.03 -6.82 10.17
C PRO A 73 -0.67 -7.43 8.91
N GLY A 74 -1.36 -8.56 9.07
CA GLY A 74 -2.09 -9.24 7.99
C GLY A 74 -1.76 -10.73 7.87
N ASP A 75 -2.82 -11.53 7.83
CA ASP A 75 -2.73 -13.01 7.82
C ASP A 75 -2.34 -13.58 6.46
N THR A 76 -2.50 -12.77 5.40
CA THR A 76 -2.14 -13.15 4.03
C THR A 76 -1.13 -12.18 3.45
N ILE A 77 -0.35 -12.65 2.47
CA ILE A 77 0.55 -11.82 1.67
C ILE A 77 -0.18 -10.59 1.08
N GLY A 78 -1.37 -10.81 0.51
CA GLY A 78 -2.17 -9.73 -0.06
C GLY A 78 -2.56 -8.67 0.97
N SER A 79 -2.91 -9.10 2.19
CA SER A 79 -3.21 -8.19 3.30
C SER A 79 -1.99 -7.37 3.72
N ARG A 80 -0.80 -7.97 3.80
CA ARG A 80 0.45 -7.26 4.16
C ARG A 80 0.82 -6.20 3.13
N ILE A 81 0.70 -6.52 1.83
CA ILE A 81 0.94 -5.56 0.74
C ILE A 81 -0.04 -4.38 0.86
N ARG A 82 -1.32 -4.67 1.05
CA ARG A 82 -2.35 -3.64 1.21
C ARG A 82 -2.07 -2.74 2.42
N ILE A 83 -1.68 -3.32 3.55
CA ILE A 83 -1.34 -2.56 4.76
C ILE A 83 -0.12 -1.68 4.52
N ALA A 84 0.94 -2.19 3.89
CA ALA A 84 2.11 -1.37 3.54
C ALA A 84 1.72 -0.17 2.67
N GLN A 85 0.83 -0.38 1.68
CA GLN A 85 0.30 0.71 0.84
C GLN A 85 -0.50 1.73 1.65
N ILE A 86 -1.37 1.27 2.54
CA ILE A 86 -2.16 2.15 3.43
C ILE A 86 -1.24 3.03 4.28
N LEU A 87 -0.23 2.43 4.93
CA LEU A 87 0.71 3.16 5.76
C LEU A 87 1.46 4.25 4.98
N MET A 88 1.95 3.93 3.78
CA MET A 88 2.61 4.89 2.89
C MET A 88 1.65 6.00 2.45
N ASN A 89 0.40 5.67 2.09
CA ASN A 89 -0.58 6.63 1.61
C ASN A 89 -0.98 7.62 2.71
N VAL A 90 -1.23 7.11 3.92
CA VAL A 90 -1.57 7.93 5.09
C VAL A 90 -0.42 8.87 5.42
N TYR A 91 0.82 8.37 5.51
CA TYR A 91 1.99 9.23 5.74
C TYR A 91 2.15 10.29 4.63
N SER A 92 2.07 9.87 3.36
CA SER A 92 2.24 10.76 2.22
C SER A 92 1.22 11.90 2.22
N PHE A 93 -0.05 11.59 2.47
CA PHE A 93 -1.12 12.57 2.38
C PHE A 93 -1.22 13.47 3.62
N PHE A 94 -1.19 12.91 4.83
CA PHE A 94 -1.43 13.68 6.06
C PHE A 94 -0.18 14.36 6.61
N VAL A 95 1.01 13.82 6.31
CA VAL A 95 2.27 14.33 6.88
C VAL A 95 3.18 14.91 5.80
N ALA A 96 3.51 14.14 4.76
CA ALA A 96 4.51 14.57 3.78
C ALA A 96 4.01 15.66 2.81
N SER A 97 2.71 15.75 2.57
CA SER A 97 2.12 16.74 1.66
C SER A 97 2.25 18.18 2.16
N GLY A 98 2.35 18.38 3.48
CA GLY A 98 2.32 19.69 4.13
C GLY A 98 0.99 20.45 3.99
N GLN A 99 -0.06 19.80 3.48
CA GLN A 99 -1.35 20.45 3.21
C GLN A 99 -2.23 20.58 4.47
N LEU A 100 -1.93 19.80 5.51
CA LEU A 100 -2.70 19.74 6.75
C LEU A 100 -1.77 20.02 7.94
N ASN A 101 -2.19 20.92 8.82
CA ASN A 101 -1.39 21.36 9.97
C ASN A 101 -1.86 20.71 11.28
N TYR A 102 -1.87 19.37 11.31
CA TYR A 102 -2.14 18.61 12.53
C TYR A 102 -0.86 17.95 13.03
N SER A 103 -0.80 17.76 14.34
CA SER A 103 0.33 17.06 14.96
C SER A 103 0.28 15.56 14.68
N ASN A 104 1.44 14.89 14.72
CA ASN A 104 1.52 13.44 14.55
C ASN A 104 0.72 12.69 15.61
N GLU A 105 0.61 13.24 16.83
CA GLU A 105 -0.19 12.68 17.92
C GLU A 105 -1.68 12.68 17.57
N THR A 106 -2.17 13.73 16.90
CA THR A 106 -3.56 13.81 16.46
C THR A 106 -3.87 12.69 15.48
N TYR A 107 -3.02 12.49 14.47
CA TYR A 107 -3.16 11.39 13.52
C TYR A 107 -3.04 10.02 14.18
N ALA A 108 -2.12 9.88 15.14
CA ALA A 108 -1.91 8.64 15.86
C ALA A 108 -3.15 8.20 16.66
N GLN A 109 -3.88 9.16 17.27
CA GLN A 109 -5.13 8.89 17.99
C GLN A 109 -6.26 8.37 17.10
N ILE A 110 -6.30 8.80 15.83
CA ILE A 110 -7.32 8.35 14.86
C ILE A 110 -7.01 6.95 14.33
N GLY A 111 -5.72 6.65 14.13
CA GLY A 111 -5.24 5.38 13.60
C GLY A 111 -5.27 5.31 12.06
N TYR A 112 -4.34 4.55 11.48
CA TYR A 112 -4.16 4.47 10.02
C TYR A 112 -5.40 3.98 9.27
N SER A 113 -6.20 3.08 9.86
CA SER A 113 -7.38 2.51 9.19
C SER A 113 -8.45 3.56 8.92
N LYS A 114 -8.75 4.41 9.92
CA LYS A 114 -9.73 5.49 9.77
C LYS A 114 -9.18 6.63 8.93
N LEU A 115 -7.90 7.00 9.11
CA LEU A 115 -7.24 8.00 8.26
C LEU A 115 -7.27 7.60 6.78
N ASN A 116 -6.99 6.34 6.47
CA ASN A 116 -7.07 5.83 5.10
C ASN A 116 -8.50 5.90 4.55
N LEU A 117 -9.51 5.66 5.40
CA LEU A 117 -10.91 5.67 5.00
C LEU A 117 -11.37 7.08 4.58
N ILE A 118 -10.89 8.13 5.27
CA ILE A 118 -11.26 9.52 4.96
C ILE A 118 -10.44 10.15 3.82
N LEU A 119 -9.41 9.48 3.30
CA LEU A 119 -8.61 10.00 2.18
C LEU A 119 -9.45 10.26 0.93
N GLY A 120 -10.33 9.32 0.57
CA GLY A 120 -11.22 9.44 -0.60
C GLY A 120 -12.12 10.67 -0.51
N PRO A 121 -12.91 10.80 0.57
CA PRO A 121 -13.74 11.98 0.81
C PRO A 121 -12.96 13.31 0.75
N ILE A 122 -11.82 13.42 1.43
CA ILE A 122 -11.04 14.68 1.43
C ILE A 122 -10.53 15.01 0.02
N LYS A 123 -10.05 14.01 -0.74
CA LYS A 123 -9.58 14.24 -2.11
C LYS A 123 -10.71 14.66 -3.05
N LYS A 124 -11.92 14.17 -2.81
CA LYS A 124 -13.11 14.48 -3.60
C LYS A 124 -13.68 15.85 -3.27
N ASP A 125 -13.85 16.13 -1.99
CA ASP A 125 -14.54 17.34 -1.49
C ASP A 125 -13.57 18.54 -1.37
N GLY A 126 -12.26 18.30 -1.50
CA GLY A 126 -11.21 19.30 -1.41
C GLY A 126 -10.57 19.37 -0.02
N ILE A 127 -9.37 19.96 0.04
CA ILE A 127 -8.59 20.02 1.28
C ILE A 127 -9.31 20.78 2.41
N ASP A 128 -10.17 21.73 2.06
CA ASP A 128 -10.97 22.51 3.01
C ASP A 128 -11.97 21.63 3.79
N SER A 129 -12.31 20.44 3.28
CA SER A 129 -13.15 19.46 3.98
C SER A 129 -12.38 18.61 5.01
N ALA A 130 -11.05 18.72 5.06
CA ALA A 130 -10.22 17.85 5.87
C ALA A 130 -10.53 17.92 7.37
N ASP A 131 -10.79 19.13 7.89
CA ASP A 131 -11.09 19.34 9.31
C ASP A 131 -12.37 18.59 9.72
N LEU A 132 -13.41 18.67 8.89
CA LEU A 132 -14.66 17.94 9.09
C LEU A 132 -14.42 16.43 9.14
N TRP A 133 -13.68 15.90 8.17
CA TRP A 133 -13.43 14.48 8.06
C TRP A 133 -12.50 13.95 9.16
N ILE A 134 -11.52 14.75 9.60
CA ILE A 134 -10.66 14.43 10.74
C ILE A 134 -11.46 14.39 12.05
N GLU A 135 -12.35 15.36 12.29
CA GLU A 135 -13.23 15.34 13.45
C GLU A 135 -14.14 14.10 13.43
N LYS A 136 -14.78 13.81 12.30
CA LYS A 136 -15.61 12.60 12.15
C LYS A 136 -14.81 11.33 12.44
N ALA A 137 -13.56 11.24 11.95
CA ALA A 137 -12.71 10.08 12.19
C ALA A 137 -12.28 9.92 13.66
N ARG A 138 -12.13 11.04 14.38
CA ARG A 138 -11.83 11.05 15.82
C ARG A 138 -13.02 10.53 16.64
N VAL A 139 -14.23 10.98 16.34
CA VAL A 139 -15.41 10.72 17.17
C VAL A 139 -16.13 9.42 16.81
N LEU A 140 -16.31 9.13 15.52
CA LEU A 140 -17.12 7.99 15.07
C LEU A 140 -16.36 6.67 15.19
N SER A 141 -17.07 5.56 15.43
CA SER A 141 -16.48 4.23 15.29
C SER A 141 -16.07 3.98 13.83
N PHE A 142 -15.22 2.97 13.57
CA PHE A 142 -14.81 2.66 12.20
C PHE A 142 -16.02 2.33 11.30
N ASN A 143 -17.01 1.61 11.83
CA ASN A 143 -18.21 1.22 11.08
C ASN A 143 -19.13 2.42 10.84
N ASP A 144 -19.32 3.29 11.84
CA ASP A 144 -20.15 4.49 11.68
C ASP A 144 -19.52 5.47 10.71
N LEU A 145 -18.20 5.66 10.76
CA LEU A 145 -17.46 6.48 9.79
C LEU A 145 -17.62 5.93 8.37
N LYS A 146 -17.59 4.61 8.20
CA LYS A 146 -17.80 3.95 6.91
C LYS A 146 -19.23 4.15 6.40
N LEU A 147 -20.23 4.10 7.28
CA LEU A 147 -21.63 4.40 6.93
C LEU A 147 -21.80 5.88 6.56
N GLU A 148 -21.20 6.79 7.32
CA GLU A 148 -21.25 8.23 7.07
C GLU A 148 -20.67 8.58 5.70
N ILE A 149 -19.53 8.00 5.33
CA ILE A 149 -18.93 8.18 4.00
C ILE A 149 -19.88 7.65 2.90
N LYS A 150 -20.44 6.46 3.09
CA LYS A 150 -21.44 5.90 2.16
C LYS A 150 -22.66 6.81 2.00
N ASN A 151 -23.15 7.40 3.10
CA ASN A 151 -24.34 8.25 3.12
C ASN A 151 -24.08 9.67 2.60
N SER A 152 -22.84 10.19 2.70
CA SER A 152 -22.41 11.45 2.07
C SER A 152 -22.33 11.38 0.53
N GLY A 153 -22.81 10.27 -0.05
CA GLY A 153 -23.11 10.17 -1.45
C GLY A 153 -21.99 9.65 -2.32
N LYS A 154 -20.93 9.00 -1.76
CA LYS A 154 -20.11 8.05 -2.53
C LYS A 154 -19.53 6.89 -1.69
N THR A 155 -19.68 5.69 -2.21
CA THR A 155 -19.26 4.40 -1.62
C THR A 155 -17.75 4.16 -1.75
N LEU A 156 -17.19 3.30 -0.88
CA LEU A 156 -15.89 2.64 -1.13
C LEU A 156 -15.88 1.95 -2.50
N GLU A 157 -17.03 1.47 -2.99
CA GLU A 157 -17.17 0.92 -4.34
C GLU A 157 -16.89 1.96 -5.45
N GLU A 158 -16.96 3.27 -5.20
CA GLU A 158 -16.62 4.31 -6.18
C GLU A 158 -15.12 4.65 -6.25
N ASP A 159 -14.38 4.51 -5.15
CA ASP A 159 -12.90 4.55 -5.18
C ASP A 159 -12.32 3.26 -5.81
N PHE A 160 -13.07 2.15 -5.77
CA PHE A 160 -12.72 0.90 -6.46
C PHE A 160 -13.31 0.78 -7.87
N ASN A 161 -14.34 1.54 -8.22
CA ASN A 161 -14.71 1.88 -9.60
C ASN A 161 -13.73 2.93 -10.12
N CYS A 162 -12.46 2.55 -10.20
CA CYS A 162 -11.71 3.00 -11.36
C CYS A 162 -12.58 2.66 -12.57
N GLU A 163 -13.04 3.67 -13.30
CA GLU A 163 -13.35 3.51 -14.71
C GLU A 163 -12.05 3.02 -15.37
N HIS A 164 -11.74 1.74 -15.19
CA HIS A 164 -10.82 1.02 -16.01
C HIS A 164 -11.50 1.03 -17.38
N LYS A 165 -11.31 2.12 -18.14
CA LYS A 165 -11.79 2.26 -19.53
C LYS A 165 -11.26 1.14 -20.44
N ASN A 166 -10.39 0.28 -19.90
CA ASN A 166 -9.76 -0.88 -20.50
C ASN A 166 -9.96 -2.19 -19.69
N VAL A 167 -11.05 -2.41 -18.94
CA VAL A 167 -11.38 -3.79 -18.51
C VAL A 167 -11.86 -4.54 -19.73
N LYS A 168 -11.04 -5.45 -20.23
CA LYS A 168 -11.51 -6.49 -21.15
C LYS A 168 -11.92 -7.70 -20.31
N PRO A 169 -13.11 -8.30 -20.53
CA PRO A 169 -13.43 -9.57 -19.92
C PRO A 169 -12.37 -10.59 -20.36
N VAL A 170 -11.59 -11.12 -19.42
CA VAL A 170 -10.66 -12.21 -19.68
C VAL A 170 -11.46 -13.50 -19.61
N LYS A 171 -11.69 -14.13 -20.76
CA LYS A 171 -12.18 -15.51 -20.81
C LYS A 171 -11.03 -16.42 -20.42
N PHE A 172 -11.28 -17.33 -19.48
CA PHE A 172 -10.35 -18.41 -19.15
C PHE A 172 -11.15 -19.70 -19.01
N TRP A 173 -10.50 -20.82 -19.31
CA TRP A 173 -11.03 -22.15 -19.15
C TRP A 173 -10.38 -22.78 -17.93
N LYS A 174 -11.15 -23.48 -17.10
CA LYS A 174 -10.61 -24.18 -15.93
C LYS A 174 -10.93 -25.66 -16.08
N CYS A 175 -9.92 -26.51 -16.04
CA CYS A 175 -10.14 -27.96 -15.99
C CYS A 175 -10.80 -28.31 -14.66
N GLU A 176 -11.93 -29.02 -14.71
CA GLU A 176 -12.66 -29.43 -13.49
C GLU A 176 -11.87 -30.46 -12.68
N ASP A 177 -11.05 -31.30 -13.32
CA ASP A 177 -10.34 -32.40 -12.67
C ASP A 177 -9.04 -31.95 -11.97
N CYS A 178 -8.21 -31.16 -12.65
CA CYS A 178 -6.91 -30.73 -12.11
C CYS A 178 -6.88 -29.26 -11.65
N GLY A 179 -7.93 -28.49 -11.92
CA GLY A 179 -8.04 -27.08 -11.54
C GLY A 179 -7.15 -26.12 -12.35
N GLN A 180 -6.42 -26.61 -13.35
CA GLN A 180 -5.54 -25.81 -14.20
C GLN A 180 -6.33 -24.80 -15.03
N ILE A 181 -5.79 -23.58 -15.15
CA ILE A 181 -6.42 -22.46 -15.85
C ILE A 181 -5.72 -22.23 -17.20
N PHE A 182 -6.50 -22.10 -18.26
CA PHE A 182 -6.06 -21.81 -19.62
C PHE A 182 -6.61 -20.47 -20.07
N HIS A 183 -5.77 -19.62 -20.66
CA HIS A 183 -6.16 -18.30 -21.17
C HIS A 183 -6.62 -18.34 -22.64
N GLU A 184 -6.39 -19.47 -23.31
CA GLU A 184 -6.87 -19.79 -24.65
C GLU A 184 -7.75 -21.03 -24.55
N ASP A 185 -8.66 -21.22 -25.51
CA ASP A 185 -9.52 -22.40 -25.53
C ASP A 185 -8.67 -23.65 -25.82
N PRO A 186 -8.55 -24.59 -24.87
CA PRO A 186 -7.74 -25.79 -25.09
C PRO A 186 -8.31 -26.69 -26.20
N ASN A 187 -9.56 -26.45 -26.64
CA ASN A 187 -10.20 -27.14 -27.76
C ASN A 187 -10.20 -26.35 -29.06
N SER A 188 -9.64 -25.12 -29.12
CA SER A 188 -9.46 -24.44 -30.39
C SER A 188 -8.24 -25.00 -31.12
N SER A 189 -8.40 -26.18 -31.72
CA SER A 189 -7.55 -26.60 -32.81
C SER A 189 -7.68 -25.58 -33.93
N ALA A 190 -6.55 -24.99 -34.35
CA ALA A 190 -6.44 -24.22 -35.56
C ALA A 190 -7.13 -24.96 -36.71
N ILE A 191 -8.22 -24.41 -37.22
CA ILE A 191 -8.64 -24.68 -38.60
C ILE A 191 -7.90 -23.61 -39.40
N GLU A 192 -6.64 -23.90 -39.72
CA GLU A 192 -5.97 -23.27 -40.85
C GLU A 192 -6.57 -23.90 -42.11
N ASP A 193 -7.41 -23.13 -42.81
CA ASP A 193 -7.61 -23.25 -44.26
C ASP A 193 -6.77 -22.15 -44.95
#